data_AF-A0A2V8RWG0-F1
#
_entry.id   AF-A0A2V8RWG0-F1
#
_cell.length_a   1.000
_cell.length_b   1.000
_cell.length_c   1.000
_cell.angle_alpha   90.00
_cell.angle_beta   90.00
_cell.angle_gamma   90.00
#
_symmetry.space_group_name_H-M   'P 1'
#
loop_
_entity.id
_entity.type
_entity.pdbx_description
1 polymer ?
#
loop_
_entity_poly.entity_id
_entity_poly.type
_entity_poly.pdbx_seq_one_letter_code
_entity_poly.pdbx_strand_id
1 'polypeptide(L)'
;MSIKINWALNVQVADGPRVVAADAVDVDAYDNIEVVVPKHQNNADGTATVDVQPGDQSHVMFLLIKADTYQNSPVSYTVEGSNKSVKLDAQQVLIGAGAVGLLDGAPTKLTFTNTGATDATIRILIGRKAT
;
A
#
# COMPACT_ATOMS: atom_id res chain seq x y z
N MET A 1 -13.58 12.32 16.00
CA MET A 1 -12.33 12.75 16.68
C MET A 1 -11.24 12.58 15.63
N SER A 2 -10.58 13.67 15.23
CA SER A 2 -9.61 13.58 14.14
C SER A 2 -8.23 13.18 14.64
N ILE A 3 -7.64 12.17 14.00
CA ILE A 3 -6.29 11.66 14.18
C ILE A 3 -5.42 12.26 13.06
N LYS A 4 -4.18 12.63 13.37
CA LYS A 4 -3.22 13.12 12.39
C LYS A 4 -2.20 12.05 12.03
N ILE A 5 -2.07 11.76 10.74
CA ILE A 5 -0.92 11.04 10.19
C ILE A 5 0.10 12.09 9.74
N ASN A 6 1.18 12.26 10.50
CA ASN A 6 2.29 13.12 10.12
C ASN A 6 3.20 12.36 9.15
N TRP A 7 3.54 12.98 8.02
CA TRP A 7 4.44 12.39 7.03
C TRP A 7 5.57 13.35 6.67
N ALA A 8 6.71 12.77 6.32
CA ALA A 8 7.85 13.49 5.78
C ALA A 8 8.48 12.68 4.66
N LEU A 9 8.76 13.34 3.54
CA LEU A 9 9.45 12.81 2.38
C LEU A 9 10.78 13.53 2.24
N ASN A 10 11.85 12.75 2.07
CA ASN A 10 13.17 13.27 1.76
C ASN A 10 13.75 12.45 0.61
N VAL A 11 13.84 13.07 -0.56
CA VAL A 11 14.43 12.47 -1.76
C VAL A 11 15.71 13.21 -2.07
N GLN A 12 16.80 12.45 -2.17
CA GLN A 12 18.12 12.98 -2.48
C GLN A 12 18.69 12.27 -3.68
N VAL A 13 19.05 13.04 -4.70
CA VAL A 13 19.82 12.54 -5.84
C VAL A 13 21.30 12.63 -5.48
N ALA A 14 22.07 11.57 -5.72
CA ALA A 14 23.53 11.61 -5.56
C ALA A 14 24.10 12.74 -6.42
N ASP A 15 24.90 13.62 -5.83
CA ASP A 15 25.47 14.84 -6.46
C ASP A 15 24.42 15.79 -7.06
N GLY A 16 23.18 15.70 -6.60
CA GLY A 16 22.04 16.40 -7.20
C GLY A 16 21.17 17.13 -6.16
N PRO A 17 19.99 17.58 -6.60
CA PRO A 17 19.07 18.30 -5.75
C PRO A 17 18.50 17.41 -4.63
N ARG A 18 18.12 18.08 -3.55
CA ARG A 18 17.37 17.50 -2.45
C ARG A 18 15.95 18.05 -2.48
N VAL A 19 14.97 17.16 -2.46
CA VAL A 19 13.54 17.50 -2.36
C VAL A 19 13.06 17.02 -1.00
N VAL A 20 12.55 17.95 -0.19
CA VAL A 20 11.97 17.66 1.12
C VAL A 20 10.54 18.18 1.15
N ALA A 21 9.62 17.38 1.65
CA ALA A 21 8.25 17.77 1.91
C ALA A 21 7.79 17.13 3.23
N ALA A 22 6.94 17.80 3.99
CA ALA A 22 6.33 17.24 5.18
C ALA A 22 4.99 17.94 5.42
N ASP A 23 4.02 17.18 5.90
CA ASP A 23 2.69 17.69 6.26
C ASP A 23 1.97 16.69 7.17
N ALA A 24 0.71 16.96 7.50
CA ALA A 24 -0.19 16.04 8.16
C ALA A 24 -1.44 15.77 7.33
N VAL A 25 -1.95 14.54 7.40
CA VAL A 25 -3.28 14.18 6.89
C VAL A 25 -4.21 13.95 8.06
N ASP A 26 -5.29 14.70 8.11
CA ASP A 26 -6.40 14.49 9.06
C ASP A 26 -7.23 13.28 8.61
N VAL A 27 -7.36 12.30 9.50
CA VAL A 27 -8.14 11.07 9.32
C VAL A 27 -9.00 10.84 10.57
N ASP A 28 -10.00 9.98 10.50
CA ASP A 28 -10.81 9.60 11.66
C ASP A 28 -10.40 8.25 12.24
N ALA A 29 -9.79 7.40 11.43
CA ALA A 29 -9.24 6.12 11.84
C ALA A 29 -8.01 5.77 11.00
N TYR A 30 -7.16 4.91 11.57
CA TYR A 30 -6.04 4.31 10.85
C TYR A 30 -5.93 2.83 11.19
N ASP A 31 -5.36 2.06 10.27
CA ASP A 31 -4.97 0.67 10.51
C ASP A 31 -3.52 0.48 10.12
N ASN A 32 -2.79 -0.30 10.92
CA ASN A 32 -1.45 -0.77 10.60
C ASN A 32 -1.49 -2.29 10.53
N ILE A 33 -1.42 -2.81 9.31
CA ILE A 33 -1.64 -4.22 9.00
C ILE A 33 -0.31 -4.83 8.58
N GLU A 34 -0.01 -6.01 9.11
CA GLU A 34 1.10 -6.84 8.64
C GLU A 34 0.53 -8.16 8.13
N VAL A 35 0.88 -8.54 6.90
CA VAL A 35 0.43 -9.78 6.27
C VAL A 35 1.61 -10.52 5.69
N VAL A 36 1.65 -11.83 5.91
CA VAL A 36 2.61 -12.72 5.25
C VAL A 36 1.95 -13.28 4.00
N VAL A 37 2.54 -13.00 2.85
CA VAL A 37 2.16 -13.60 1.57
C VAL A 37 3.05 -14.82 1.37
N PRO A 38 2.50 -16.05 1.42
CA PRO A 38 3.30 -17.26 1.28
C PRO A 38 4.12 -17.27 0.00
N LYS A 39 5.22 -18.00 -0.02
CA LYS A 39 5.97 -18.26 -1.25
C LYS A 39 5.14 -19.04 -2.28
N HIS A 40 5.58 -19.00 -3.52
CA HIS A 40 5.20 -19.96 -4.54
C HIS A 40 5.58 -21.38 -4.11
N GLN A 41 4.60 -22.28 -4.10
CA GLN A 41 4.79 -23.68 -3.72
C GLN A 41 3.80 -24.57 -4.47
N ASN A 42 4.23 -25.78 -4.85
CA ASN A 42 3.40 -26.78 -5.53
C ASN A 42 2.72 -26.25 -6.83
N ASN A 43 3.45 -25.48 -7.64
CA ASN A 43 2.96 -24.83 -8.86
C ASN A 43 1.78 -23.85 -8.63
N ALA A 44 1.66 -23.29 -7.43
CA ALA A 44 0.70 -22.26 -7.10
C ALA A 44 1.40 -21.06 -6.45
N ASP A 45 1.02 -19.86 -6.88
CA ASP A 45 1.48 -18.61 -6.26
C ASP A 45 0.85 -18.46 -4.89
N GLY A 46 1.63 -17.97 -3.92
CA GLY A 46 1.08 -17.64 -2.63
C GLY A 46 0.23 -16.39 -2.73
N THR A 47 -0.91 -16.40 -2.05
CA THR A 47 -1.83 -15.25 -2.04
C THR A 47 -2.24 -14.89 -0.62
N ALA A 48 -2.48 -13.61 -0.39
CA ALA A 48 -3.06 -13.12 0.85
C ALA A 48 -3.92 -11.89 0.55
N THR A 49 -5.05 -11.80 1.23
CA THR A 49 -5.98 -10.66 1.09
C THR A 49 -5.91 -9.80 2.33
N VAL A 50 -5.93 -8.49 2.13
CA VAL A 50 -6.05 -7.51 3.20
C VAL A 50 -7.31 -6.69 2.97
N ASP A 51 -8.18 -6.70 3.97
CA ASP A 51 -9.30 -5.76 4.04
C ASP A 51 -8.77 -4.40 4.49
N VAL A 52 -8.89 -3.41 3.62
CA VAL A 52 -8.46 -2.04 3.88
C VAL A 52 -9.61 -1.27 4.54
N GLN A 53 -10.84 -1.45 4.05
CA GLN A 53 -12.07 -0.96 4.67
C GLN A 53 -13.32 -1.54 3.96
N PRO A 54 -14.43 -1.79 4.67
CA PRO A 54 -15.74 -1.86 4.04
C PRO A 54 -16.25 -0.43 3.72
N GLY A 55 -16.17 0.02 2.46
CA GLY A 55 -16.75 1.31 2.05
C GLY A 55 -16.19 1.90 0.75
N ASP A 56 -16.72 3.06 0.33
CA ASP A 56 -16.33 3.71 -0.94
C ASP A 56 -14.90 4.27 -0.94
N GLN A 57 -14.29 4.38 -2.14
CA GLN A 57 -12.95 4.95 -2.41
C GLN A 57 -12.65 6.26 -1.70
N SER A 58 -13.66 7.12 -1.58
CA SER A 58 -13.53 8.51 -1.14
C SER A 58 -13.10 8.67 0.32
N HIS A 59 -12.95 7.57 1.06
CA HIS A 59 -12.62 7.59 2.48
C HIS A 59 -11.15 7.36 2.77
N VAL A 60 -10.40 6.71 1.88
CA VAL A 60 -8.96 6.46 2.11
C VAL A 60 -8.16 7.70 1.72
N MET A 61 -7.57 8.34 2.73
CA MET A 61 -6.81 9.59 2.59
C MET A 61 -5.30 9.37 2.63
N PHE A 62 -4.86 8.21 3.09
CA PHE A 62 -3.46 7.85 3.19
C PHE A 62 -3.31 6.34 3.00
N LEU A 63 -2.39 5.94 2.14
CA LEU A 63 -2.03 4.53 1.94
C LEU A 63 -0.52 4.41 1.78
N LEU A 64 0.12 3.69 2.68
CA LEU A 64 1.50 3.26 2.58
C LEU A 64 1.52 1.74 2.45
N ILE A 65 2.11 1.22 1.39
CA ILE A 65 2.36 -0.21 1.19
C ILE A 65 3.87 -0.41 1.14
N LYS A 66 4.39 -1.26 2.02
CA LYS A 66 5.81 -1.65 1.99
C LYS A 66 5.99 -3.16 2.14
N ALA A 67 7.04 -3.67 1.52
CA ALA A 67 7.48 -5.05 1.67
C ALA A 67 8.77 -5.09 2.51
N ASP A 68 9.11 -6.25 3.04
CA ASP A 68 10.41 -6.53 3.66
C ASP A 68 11.56 -6.59 2.64
N THR A 69 11.28 -6.98 1.40
CA THR A 69 12.23 -6.95 0.29
C THR A 69 11.60 -6.52 -1.03
N TYR A 70 12.38 -5.81 -1.84
CA TYR A 70 12.01 -5.41 -3.20
C TYR A 70 12.89 -6.04 -4.29
N GLN A 71 14.07 -6.56 -3.91
CA GLN A 71 15.00 -7.15 -4.87
C GLN A 71 14.40 -8.43 -5.45
N ASN A 72 14.30 -8.47 -6.78
CA ASN A 72 13.61 -9.54 -7.50
C ASN A 72 12.17 -9.77 -6.99
N SER A 73 11.52 -8.72 -6.43
CA SER A 73 10.19 -8.82 -5.81
C SER A 73 9.19 -9.41 -6.81
N PRO A 74 8.75 -10.64 -6.55
CA PRO A 74 7.70 -11.30 -7.31
C PRO A 74 6.31 -10.94 -6.77
N VAL A 75 6.23 -9.94 -5.87
CA VAL A 75 4.98 -9.53 -5.26
C VAL A 75 4.29 -8.50 -6.14
N SER A 76 3.03 -8.78 -6.43
CA SER A 76 2.09 -7.85 -7.03
C SER A 76 0.81 -7.80 -6.21
N TYR A 77 0.01 -6.76 -6.39
CA TYR A 77 -1.32 -6.72 -5.82
C TYR A 77 -2.36 -6.23 -6.82
N THR A 78 -3.60 -6.66 -6.61
CA THR A 78 -4.78 -6.13 -7.29
C THR A 78 -5.70 -5.48 -6.28
N VAL A 79 -6.44 -4.50 -6.74
CA VAL A 79 -7.53 -3.86 -5.99
C VAL A 79 -8.82 -4.61 -6.31
N GLU A 80 -9.70 -4.77 -5.32
CA GLU A 80 -11.00 -5.39 -5.54
C GLU A 80 -11.79 -4.70 -6.67
N GLY A 81 -12.33 -5.51 -7.59
CA GLY A 81 -13.01 -5.01 -8.79
C GLY A 81 -12.07 -4.58 -9.93
N SER A 82 -10.75 -4.57 -9.72
CA SER A 82 -9.75 -4.29 -10.75
C SER A 82 -9.13 -5.58 -11.29
N ASN A 83 -8.80 -5.58 -12.58
CA ASN A 83 -7.94 -6.59 -13.21
C ASN A 83 -6.48 -6.12 -13.34
N LYS A 84 -6.17 -4.90 -12.90
CA LYS A 84 -4.84 -4.33 -12.99
C LYS A 84 -3.96 -4.87 -11.87
N SER A 85 -2.98 -5.68 -12.24
CA SER A 85 -1.92 -6.10 -11.32
C SER A 85 -0.85 -5.02 -11.22
N VAL A 86 -0.66 -4.50 -10.00
CA VAL A 86 0.37 -3.52 -9.67
C VAL A 86 1.55 -4.25 -9.05
N LYS A 87 2.71 -4.17 -9.68
CA LYS A 87 3.95 -4.71 -9.12
C LYS A 87 4.37 -3.88 -7.90
N LEU A 88 4.75 -4.55 -6.81
CA LEU A 88 5.32 -3.92 -5.63
C LEU A 88 6.86 -4.04 -5.68
N ASP A 89 7.47 -3.22 -6.54
CA ASP A 89 8.92 -3.16 -6.76
C ASP A 89 9.63 -2.07 -5.94
N ALA A 90 8.86 -1.24 -5.24
CA ALA A 90 9.32 -0.29 -4.23
C ALA A 90 8.20 0.00 -3.23
N GLN A 91 8.53 0.72 -2.15
CA GLN A 91 7.52 1.26 -1.25
C GLN A 91 6.63 2.27 -1.99
N GLN A 92 5.33 2.18 -1.75
CA GLN A 92 4.35 3.06 -2.37
C GLN A 92 3.68 3.88 -1.29
N VAL A 93 3.64 5.20 -1.48
CA VAL A 93 2.97 6.13 -0.57
C VAL A 93 2.02 6.98 -1.39
N LEU A 94 0.72 6.84 -1.12
CA LEU A 94 -0.35 7.63 -1.72
C LEU A 94 -0.93 8.53 -0.63
N ILE A 95 -0.86 9.85 -0.86
CA ILE A 95 -1.25 10.87 0.11
C ILE A 95 -2.37 11.72 -0.51
N GLY A 96 -3.52 11.75 0.14
CA GLY A 96 -4.72 12.43 -0.32
C GLY A 96 -5.60 11.56 -1.22
N ALA A 97 -6.90 11.87 -1.24
CA ALA A 97 -7.90 11.12 -2.00
C ALA A 97 -7.59 11.02 -3.51
N GLY A 98 -7.04 12.09 -4.11
CA GLY A 98 -6.66 12.08 -5.53
C GLY A 98 -5.52 11.12 -5.86
N ALA A 99 -4.51 11.02 -4.98
CA ALA A 99 -3.40 10.08 -5.18
C ALA A 99 -3.87 8.64 -4.97
N VAL A 100 -4.73 8.40 -3.97
CA VAL A 100 -5.35 7.09 -3.75
C VAL A 100 -6.25 6.69 -4.93
N GLY A 101 -6.95 7.66 -5.54
CA GLY A 101 -7.76 7.46 -6.74
C GLY A 101 -6.98 7.10 -8.01
N LEU A 102 -5.64 7.03 -7.97
CA LEU A 102 -4.83 6.43 -9.04
C LEU A 102 -4.94 4.89 -9.07
N LEU A 103 -5.43 4.30 -7.98
CA LEU A 103 -5.80 2.89 -7.93
C LEU A 103 -7.01 2.65 -8.85
N ASP A 104 -6.98 1.53 -9.58
CA ASP A 104 -7.99 1.19 -10.58
C ASP A 104 -9.26 0.59 -9.95
N GLY A 105 -9.76 1.21 -8.88
CA GLY A 105 -10.89 0.70 -8.10
C GLY A 105 -10.82 1.09 -6.64
N ALA A 106 -11.85 0.69 -5.88
CA ALA A 106 -11.89 0.95 -4.45
C ALA A 106 -10.91 0.10 -3.70
N PRO A 107 -9.96 0.68 -2.94
CA PRO A 107 -9.12 -0.11 -2.05
C PRO A 107 -9.97 -0.52 -0.84
N THR A 108 -11.05 -1.27 -1.07
CA THR A 108 -11.79 -2.00 -0.04
C THR A 108 -10.99 -3.21 0.39
N LYS A 109 -10.41 -3.89 -0.59
CA LYS A 109 -9.56 -5.07 -0.41
C LYS A 109 -8.41 -5.05 -1.40
N LEU A 110 -7.23 -5.42 -0.90
CA LEU A 110 -6.02 -5.66 -1.70
C LEU A 110 -5.70 -7.14 -1.68
N THR A 111 -5.55 -7.74 -2.86
CA THR A 111 -5.09 -9.13 -2.99
C THR A 111 -3.64 -9.12 -3.41
N PHE A 112 -2.76 -9.60 -2.53
CA PHE A 112 -1.35 -9.76 -2.83
C PHE A 112 -1.08 -11.15 -3.37
N THR A 113 -0.22 -11.23 -4.37
CA THR A 113 0.27 -12.47 -4.99
C THR A 113 1.78 -12.47 -4.94
N ASN A 114 2.39 -13.57 -4.51
CA ASN A 114 3.82 -13.77 -4.42
C ASN A 114 4.23 -14.99 -5.26
N THR A 115 4.96 -14.73 -6.36
CA THR A 115 5.49 -15.76 -7.26
C THR A 115 6.91 -16.21 -6.89
N GLY A 116 7.43 -15.77 -5.73
CA GLY A 116 8.80 -15.99 -5.29
C GLY A 116 9.01 -17.25 -4.48
N ALA A 117 10.28 -17.61 -4.26
CA ALA A 117 10.67 -18.80 -3.50
C ALA A 117 10.66 -18.62 -1.97
N THR A 118 10.39 -17.40 -1.48
CA THR A 118 10.37 -17.06 -0.06
C THR A 118 9.08 -16.30 0.28
N ASP A 119 8.61 -16.47 1.50
CA ASP A 119 7.47 -15.69 2.00
C ASP A 119 7.83 -14.20 1.99
N ALA A 120 6.83 -13.36 1.73
CA ALA A 120 7.00 -11.91 1.70
C ALA A 120 6.13 -11.27 2.77
N THR A 121 6.72 -10.40 3.59
CA THR A 121 5.99 -9.67 4.62
C THR A 121 5.59 -8.29 4.11
N ILE A 122 4.28 -8.06 3.94
CA ILE A 122 3.73 -6.78 3.52
C ILE A 122 3.18 -6.04 4.73
N ARG A 123 3.56 -4.76 4.86
CA ARG A 123 3.06 -3.86 5.88
C ARG A 123 2.31 -2.71 5.23
N ILE A 124 1.13 -2.44 5.74
CA ILE A 124 0.20 -1.49 5.16
C ILE A 124 -0.26 -0.53 6.25
N LEU A 125 -0.03 0.76 6.04
CA LEU A 125 -0.60 1.81 6.90
C LEU A 125 -1.67 2.55 6.11
N ILE A 126 -2.89 2.52 6.63
CA ILE A 126 -4.08 3.10 6.01
C ILE A 126 -4.58 4.20 6.91
N GLY A 127 -4.89 5.36 6.35
CA GLY A 127 -5.60 6.45 7.02
C GLY A 127 -6.90 6.75 6.30
N ARG A 128 -8.00 6.80 7.05
CA ARG A 128 -9.34 6.95 6.49
C ARG A 128 -10.20 7.98 7.22
N LYS A 129 -11.10 8.64 6.48
CA LYS A 129 -12.15 9.49 7.05
C LYS A 129 -13.43 8.70 7.25
N ALA A 130 -14.07 8.87 8.40
CA ALA A 130 -15.42 8.41 8.66
C ALA A 130 -16.36 9.42 7.99
N THR A 131 -17.35 8.92 7.26
CA THR A 131 -18.46 9.75 6.76
C THR A 131 -19.17 10.45 7.91
#